data_AF-X1BUJ5-F1
#
_entry.id   AF-X1BUJ5-F1
#
_cell.length_a   1.000
_cell.length_b   1.000
_cell.length_c   1.000
_cell.angle_alpha   90.00
_cell.angle_beta   90.00
_cell.angle_gamma   90.00
#
_symmetry.space_group_name_H-M   'P 1'
#
loop_
_entity.id
_entity.type
_entity.pdbx_description
1 polymer ?
#
loop_
_entity_poly.entity_id
_entity_poly.type
_entity_poly.pdbx_seq_one_letter_code
_entity_poly.pdbx_strand_id
1 'polypeptide(L)'
;MTKNSANYSPQHRLSAWLVHLFTASGAILGLLTLFMTFRGEYITAFWLMGATIVIDSLDGTLARFIGVKQVVPQIDGALLDNIVDYLNYVITPTFFILVSNLLPMHW
;
A
#
# COMPACT_ATOMS: atom_id res chain seq x y z
N MET A 1 -17.80 0.23 25.16
CA MET A 1 -18.73 -0.75 24.58
C MET A 1 -18.05 -1.42 23.39
N THR A 2 -17.49 -2.62 23.59
CA THR A 2 -16.93 -3.44 22.52
C THR A 2 -18.09 -4.05 21.74
N LYS A 3 -18.36 -3.56 20.53
CA LYS A 3 -19.36 -4.20 19.64
C LYS A 3 -18.88 -5.61 19.32
N ASN A 4 -19.72 -6.60 19.60
CA ASN A 4 -19.40 -8.01 19.42
C ASN A 4 -19.24 -8.30 17.91
N SER A 5 -18.03 -8.68 17.48
CA SER A 5 -17.69 -8.98 16.08
C SER A 5 -18.50 -10.15 15.49
N ALA A 6 -19.20 -10.89 16.35
CA ALA A 6 -20.11 -11.99 16.00
C ALA A 6 -21.38 -11.56 15.23
N ASN A 7 -21.71 -10.26 15.18
CA ASN A 7 -22.96 -9.78 14.55
C ASN A 7 -22.82 -9.37 13.08
N TYR A 8 -21.63 -9.49 12.46
CA TYR A 8 -21.45 -9.14 11.04
C TYR A 8 -21.65 -10.35 10.13
N SER A 9 -22.43 -10.15 9.06
CA SER A 9 -22.65 -11.17 8.02
C SER A 9 -21.32 -11.65 7.41
N PRO A 10 -21.22 -12.90 6.91
CA PRO A 10 -20.02 -13.40 6.25
C PRO A 10 -19.51 -12.51 5.11
N GLN A 11 -20.43 -11.91 4.33
CA GLN A 11 -20.11 -11.00 3.23
C GLN A 11 -19.36 -9.74 3.71
N HIS A 12 -19.85 -9.09 4.78
CA HIS A 12 -19.17 -7.94 5.39
C HIS A 12 -17.75 -8.28 5.88
N ARG A 13 -17.56 -9.46 6.48
CA ARG A 13 -16.23 -9.92 6.92
C ARG A 13 -15.31 -10.14 5.72
N LEU A 14 -15.83 -10.76 4.65
CA LEU A 14 -15.07 -10.93 3.40
C LEU A 14 -14.66 -9.58 2.80
N SER A 15 -15.57 -8.60 2.73
CA SER A 15 -15.25 -7.26 2.24
C SER A 15 -14.15 -6.59 3.07
N ALA A 16 -14.17 -6.74 4.39
CA ALA A 16 -13.13 -6.19 5.25
C ALA A 16 -11.75 -6.84 5.00
N TRP A 17 -11.70 -8.15 4.77
CA TRP A 17 -10.47 -8.84 4.36
C TRP A 17 -9.97 -8.41 2.98
N LEU A 18 -10.89 -8.17 2.03
CA LEU A 18 -10.53 -7.69 0.71
C LEU A 18 -9.89 -6.30 0.75
N VAL A 19 -10.29 -5.42 1.69
CA VAL A 19 -9.61 -4.14 1.90
C VAL A 19 -8.17 -4.35 2.36
N HIS A 20 -7.92 -5.28 3.29
CA HIS A 20 -6.53 -5.57 3.71
C HIS A 20 -5.68 -6.15 2.57
N LEU A 21 -6.25 -7.05 1.76
CA LEU A 21 -5.57 -7.56 0.58
C LEU A 21 -5.29 -6.45 -0.45
N PHE A 22 -6.20 -5.50 -0.57
CA PHE A 22 -6.04 -4.35 -1.44
C PHE A 22 -4.88 -3.44 -0.96
N THR A 23 -4.83 -3.06 0.32
CA THR A 23 -3.67 -2.35 0.90
C THR A 23 -2.37 -3.13 0.71
N ALA A 24 -2.37 -4.43 1.04
CA ALA A 24 -1.18 -5.28 0.92
C ALA A 24 -0.67 -5.39 -0.54
N SER A 25 -1.55 -5.25 -1.54
CA SER A 25 -1.14 -5.25 -2.94
C SER A 25 -0.24 -4.05 -3.30
N GLY A 26 -0.33 -2.95 -2.54
CA GLY A 26 0.59 -1.82 -2.65
C GLY A 26 2.05 -2.21 -2.39
N ALA A 27 2.32 -3.20 -1.51
CA ALA A 27 3.68 -3.69 -1.29
C ALA A 27 4.22 -4.45 -2.52
N ILE A 28 3.37 -5.17 -3.24
CA ILE A 28 3.74 -5.89 -4.47
C ILE A 28 4.15 -4.86 -5.53
N LEU A 29 3.38 -3.79 -5.70
CA LEU A 29 3.74 -2.71 -6.61
C LEU A 29 5.02 -1.98 -6.19
N GLY A 30 5.24 -1.78 -4.89
CA GLY A 30 6.50 -1.24 -4.37
C GLY A 30 7.70 -2.12 -4.73
N LEU A 31 7.60 -3.44 -4.55
CA LEU A 31 8.66 -4.38 -4.95
C LEU A 31 8.89 -4.40 -6.47
N LEU A 32 7.82 -4.35 -7.27
CA LEU A 32 7.94 -4.25 -8.73
C LEU A 32 8.61 -2.93 -9.14
N THR A 33 8.30 -1.82 -8.46
CA THR A 33 8.95 -0.53 -8.69
C THR A 33 10.46 -0.63 -8.46
N LEU A 34 10.89 -1.23 -7.35
CA LEU A 34 12.31 -1.47 -7.07
C LEU A 34 12.96 -2.31 -8.17
N PHE A 35 12.29 -3.39 -8.61
CA PHE A 35 12.79 -4.26 -9.66
C PHE A 35 12.93 -3.53 -11.01
N MET A 36 11.93 -2.74 -11.42
CA MET A 36 11.99 -1.98 -12.67
C MET A 36 13.04 -0.87 -12.61
N THR A 37 13.16 -0.19 -11.47
CA THR A 37 14.21 0.79 -11.21
C THR A 37 15.60 0.18 -11.40
N PHE A 38 15.84 -0.98 -10.79
CA PHE A 38 17.11 -1.70 -10.90
C PHE A 38 17.43 -2.09 -12.34
N ARG A 39 16.42 -2.39 -13.15
CA ARG A 39 16.57 -2.69 -14.59
C ARG A 39 16.77 -1.47 -15.48
N GLY A 40 16.71 -0.25 -14.94
CA GLY A 40 16.78 1.00 -15.71
C GLY A 40 15.46 1.37 -16.41
N GLU A 41 14.37 0.67 -16.12
CA GLU A 41 13.04 0.88 -16.71
C GLU A 41 12.29 2.00 -15.97
N TYR A 42 12.87 3.21 -15.96
CA TYR A 42 12.48 4.29 -15.06
C TYR A 42 11.05 4.81 -15.30
N ILE A 43 10.59 4.86 -16.55
CA ILE A 43 9.22 5.28 -16.86
C ILE A 43 8.21 4.28 -16.31
N THR A 44 8.48 2.98 -16.44
CA THR A 44 7.64 1.93 -15.88
C THR A 44 7.63 1.99 -14.35
N ALA A 45 8.79 2.16 -13.73
CA ALA A 45 8.90 2.36 -12.28
C ALA A 45 8.10 3.60 -11.81
N PHE A 46 8.14 4.70 -12.57
CA PHE A 46 7.37 5.90 -12.26
C PHE A 46 5.86 5.66 -12.32
N TRP A 47 5.37 4.94 -13.33
CA TRP A 47 3.95 4.56 -13.39
C TRP A 47 3.54 3.61 -12.26
N LEU A 48 4.42 2.69 -11.85
CA LEU A 48 4.17 1.80 -10.71
C LEU A 48 4.09 2.59 -9.39
N MET A 49 4.95 3.61 -9.19
CA MET A 49 4.82 4.55 -8.07
C MET A 49 3.52 5.37 -8.14
N GLY A 50 3.08 5.76 -9.34
CA GLY A 50 1.76 6.39 -9.50
C GLY A 50 0.61 5.45 -9.11
N ALA A 51 0.72 4.16 -9.45
CA ALA A 51 -0.28 3.17 -9.11
C ALA A 51 -0.37 2.88 -7.60
N THR A 52 0.74 2.96 -6.85
CA THR A 52 0.70 2.81 -5.38
C THR A 52 -0.07 3.94 -4.71
N ILE A 53 0.05 5.19 -5.20
CA ILE A 53 -0.75 6.33 -4.72
C ILE A 53 -2.24 6.09 -4.92
N VAL A 54 -2.64 5.48 -6.04
CA VAL A 54 -4.05 5.14 -6.29
C VAL A 54 -4.54 4.14 -5.24
N ILE A 55 -3.76 3.12 -4.90
CA ILE A 55 -4.12 2.13 -3.87
C ILE A 55 -4.32 2.82 -2.51
N ASP A 56 -3.33 3.58 -2.05
CA ASP A 56 -3.35 4.32 -0.77
C ASP A 56 -4.57 5.27 -0.69
N SER A 57 -4.85 6.02 -1.77
CA SER A 57 -6.00 6.92 -1.78
C SER A 57 -7.36 6.20 -1.62
N LEU A 58 -7.44 4.96 -2.09
CA LEU A 58 -8.67 4.17 -2.11
C LEU A 58 -8.84 3.32 -0.84
N ASP A 59 -7.77 2.78 -0.28
CA ASP A 59 -7.86 1.78 0.78
C ASP A 59 -8.41 2.35 2.09
N GLY A 60 -8.00 3.55 2.50
CA GLY A 60 -8.49 4.23 3.69
C GLY A 60 -9.95 4.63 3.53
N THR A 61 -10.37 4.99 2.32
CA THR A 61 -11.76 5.32 2.00
C THR A 61 -12.65 4.08 2.07
N LEU A 62 -12.20 2.97 1.48
CA LEU A 62 -12.89 1.68 1.55
C LEU A 62 -12.94 1.13 2.98
N ALA A 63 -11.85 1.28 3.75
CA ALA A 63 -11.77 0.84 5.14
C ALA A 63 -12.78 1.56 6.03
N ARG A 64 -12.93 2.89 5.86
CA ARG A 64 -13.92 3.71 6.56
C ARG A 64 -15.35 3.36 6.15
N PHE A 65 -15.59 3.15 4.86
CA PHE A 65 -16.91 2.79 4.34
C PHE A 65 -17.39 1.44 4.87
N ILE A 66 -16.51 0.43 4.91
CA ILE A 66 -16.83 -0.94 5.35
C ILE A 66 -16.81 -1.08 6.88
N GLY A 67 -16.20 -0.15 7.60
CA GLY A 67 -16.05 -0.26 9.06
C GLY A 67 -15.08 -1.38 9.47
N VAL A 68 -13.96 -1.52 8.75
CA VAL A 68 -13.01 -2.64 8.90
C VAL A 68 -12.56 -2.83 10.35
N LYS A 69 -12.28 -1.73 11.07
CA LYS A 69 -11.88 -1.75 12.50
C LYS A 69 -12.90 -2.44 13.40
N GLN A 70 -14.19 -2.37 13.07
CA GLN A 70 -15.25 -3.00 13.85
C GLN A 70 -15.52 -4.44 13.40
N VAL A 71 -15.26 -4.77 12.13
CA VAL A 71 -15.58 -6.07 11.52
C VAL A 71 -14.45 -7.10 11.72
N VAL A 72 -13.19 -6.68 11.60
CA VAL A 72 -12.00 -7.55 11.73
C VAL A 72 -10.98 -6.88 12.66
N PRO A 73 -11.25 -6.83 13.98
CA PRO A 73 -10.35 -6.17 14.94
C PRO A 73 -9.05 -6.93 15.20
N GLN A 74 -8.90 -8.15 14.67
CA GLN A 74 -7.72 -8.99 14.88
C GLN A 74 -6.50 -8.54 14.07
N ILE A 75 -6.72 -7.77 12.99
CA ILE A 75 -5.66 -7.25 12.14
C ILE A 75 -5.55 -5.74 12.39
N ASP A 76 -4.33 -5.28 12.64
CA ASP A 76 -4.03 -3.86 12.68
C ASP A 76 -3.83 -3.34 11.25
N GLY A 77 -4.93 -2.90 10.63
CA GLY A 77 -4.88 -2.31 9.31
C GLY A 77 -4.02 -1.05 9.24
N ALA A 78 -3.90 -0.28 10.33
CA ALA A 78 -3.08 0.93 10.34
C ALA A 78 -1.58 0.60 10.38
N LEU A 79 -1.20 -0.47 11.08
CA LEU A 79 0.19 -0.95 11.03
C LEU A 79 0.55 -1.45 9.62
N LEU A 80 -0.34 -2.23 8.98
CA LEU A 80 -0.13 -2.68 7.60
C LEU A 80 0.06 -1.50 6.65
N ASP A 81 -0.83 -0.52 6.73
CA ASP A 81 -0.80 0.72 5.96
C ASP A 81 0.54 1.47 6.11
N ASN A 82 0.95 1.74 7.36
CA ASN A 82 2.23 2.40 7.66
C ASN A 82 3.45 1.66 7.07
N ILE A 83 3.44 0.32 7.05
CA ILE A 83 4.53 -0.47 6.46
C ILE A 83 4.54 -0.30 4.93
N VAL A 84 3.38 -0.34 4.30
CA VAL A 84 3.23 -0.17 2.85
C VAL A 84 3.60 1.26 2.44
N ASP A 85 3.19 2.26 3.20
CA ASP A 85 3.55 3.67 3.01
C ASP A 85 5.05 3.90 3.13
N TYR A 86 5.69 3.34 4.15
CA TYR A 86 7.12 3.49 4.30
C TYR A 86 7.87 2.88 3.10
N LEU A 87 7.42 1.73 2.60
CA LEU A 87 7.97 1.14 1.37
C LEU A 87 7.75 2.04 0.14
N ASN A 88 6.54 2.59 -0.03
CA ASN A 88 6.12 3.29 -1.24
C ASN A 88 6.50 4.78 -1.30
N TYR A 89 6.64 5.42 -0.15
CA TYR A 89 6.94 6.86 -0.07
C TYR A 89 8.35 7.17 0.42
N VAL A 90 9.03 6.21 1.06
CA VAL A 90 10.43 6.38 1.47
C VAL A 90 11.34 5.50 0.65
N ILE A 91 11.18 4.18 0.73
CA ILE A 91 12.16 3.25 0.16
C ILE A 91 12.20 3.34 -1.37
N THR A 92 11.06 3.26 -2.05
CA THR A 92 11.00 3.25 -3.52
C THR A 92 11.48 4.55 -4.15
N PRO A 93 11.04 5.76 -3.74
CA PRO A 93 11.54 7.00 -4.33
C PRO A 93 13.04 7.21 -4.08
N THR A 94 13.51 6.90 -2.87
CA THR A 94 14.93 7.06 -2.53
C THR A 94 15.81 6.10 -3.34
N PHE A 95 15.37 4.85 -3.50
CA PHE A 95 16.05 3.87 -4.35
C PHE A 95 16.01 4.27 -5.83
N PHE A 96 14.88 4.79 -6.30
CA PHE A 96 14.74 5.34 -7.65
C PHE A 96 15.78 6.42 -7.92
N ILE A 97 15.87 7.42 -7.05
CA ILE A 97 16.85 8.50 -7.18
C ILE A 97 18.28 7.95 -7.13
N LEU A 98 18.58 7.06 -6.16
CA LEU A 98 19.92 6.49 -5.96
C LEU A 98 20.44 5.72 -7.18
N VAL A 99 19.58 4.93 -7.82
CA VAL A 99 19.95 4.06 -8.95
C VAL A 99 19.78 4.77 -10.29
N SER A 100 18.91 5.78 -10.36
CA SER A 100 18.79 6.61 -11.55
C SER A 100 20.01 7.55 -11.68
N ASN A 101 20.44 7.81 -12.92
CA ASN A 101 21.45 8.83 -13.20
C ASN A 101 20.86 10.26 -13.12
N LEU A 102 19.88 10.51 -12.25
CA LEU A 102 19.24 11.82 -12.10
C LEU A 102 20.04 12.77 -11.22
N LEU A 103 20.92 12.25 -10.35
CA LEU A 103 21.80 13.08 -9.54
C LEU A 103 23.04 13.51 -10.34
N PRO A 104 23.47 14.78 -10.22
CA PRO A 104 24.71 15.23 -10.84
C PRO A 104 25.92 14.49 -10.25
N MET A 105 26.92 14.23 -11.08
CA MET A 105 28.15 13.52 -10.68
C MET A 105 29.05 14.32 -9.73
N HIS A 106 28.77 15.60 -9.51
CA HIS A 106 29.57 16.53 -8.71
C HIS A 106 28.65 17.42 -7.89
N TRP A 107 29.04 17.65 -6.64
CA TRP A 107 28.32 18.42 -5.63
C TRP A 107 28.99 19.78 -5.49
#